data_AF-A0A972VV28-F1
#
_entry.id   AF-A0A972VV28-F1
#
_cell.length_a   1.000
_cell.length_b   1.000
_cell.length_c   1.000
_cell.angle_alpha   90.00
_cell.angle_beta   90.00
_cell.angle_gamma   90.00
#
_symmetry.space_group_name_H-M   'P 1'
#
loop_
_entity.id
_entity.type
_entity.pdbx_description
1 polymer ?
#
loop_
_entity_poly.entity_id
_entity_poly.type
_entity_poly.pdbx_seq_one_letter_code
_entity_poly.pdbx_strand_id
1 'polypeptide(L)'
;MVDPQALFNRCTNRLPGHGVQQSIAESLREIADSLDGSEGPDVYGVGDYLEAFEAEVAAQFGKPAAVFMPSGTMAQQIALRVYCDQTRNYTVAMHPSAHLEFAEHMGYQFLHNIKRLQFGGPEFIRDRLLTLEDFLALGAVPGVIILELPARPLGGLLPAWQDLVDISDWARAKGIP
;
A
#
# COMPACT_ATOMS: atom_id res chain seq x y z
N MET A 1 34.52 1.24 16.79
CA MET A 1 33.47 1.91 16.00
C MET A 1 32.33 2.24 16.95
N VAL A 2 31.84 3.48 16.95
CA VAL A 2 30.65 3.84 17.74
C VAL A 2 29.43 3.31 16.99
N ASP A 3 28.53 2.64 17.71
CA ASP A 3 27.25 2.17 17.17
C ASP A 3 26.38 3.39 16.76
N PRO A 4 26.01 3.54 15.48
CA PRO A 4 25.17 4.64 15.01
C PRO A 4 23.83 4.72 15.76
N GLN A 5 23.26 3.58 16.18
CA GLN A 5 22.01 3.57 16.94
C GLN A 5 22.21 4.13 18.35
N ALA A 6 23.28 3.74 19.03
CA ALA A 6 23.64 4.29 20.33
C ALA A 6 23.90 5.81 20.27
N LEU A 7 24.44 6.33 19.17
CA LEU A 7 24.62 7.77 18.95
C LEU A 7 23.26 8.46 18.72
N PHE A 8 22.43 7.92 17.82
CA PHE A 8 21.09 8.44 17.54
C PHE A 8 20.20 8.49 18.79
N ASN A 9 20.29 7.49 19.65
CA ASN A 9 19.52 7.43 20.89
C ASN A 9 19.87 8.55 21.88
N ARG A 10 21.08 9.11 21.81
CA ARG A 10 21.54 10.24 22.64
C ARG A 10 21.15 11.60 22.09
N CYS A 11 20.67 11.67 20.84
CA CYS A 11 20.21 12.91 20.24
C CYS A 11 18.94 13.40 20.93
N THR A 12 18.97 14.64 21.40
CA THR A 12 17.81 15.35 21.96
C THR A 12 16.91 15.96 20.88
N ASN A 13 17.42 16.09 19.66
CA ASN A 13 16.66 16.46 18.48
C ASN A 13 16.73 15.33 17.44
N ARG A 14 15.59 14.71 17.14
CA ARG A 14 15.45 13.62 16.17
C ARG A 14 14.61 14.13 15.00
N LEU A 15 15.24 14.29 13.84
CA LEU A 15 14.58 14.76 12.62
C LEU A 15 13.62 13.73 12.00
N PRO A 16 13.96 12.42 11.89
CA PRO A 16 13.04 11.45 11.30
C PRO A 16 12.03 10.92 12.33
N GLY A 17 10.84 10.55 11.84
CA GLY A 17 9.77 9.93 12.63
C GLY A 17 8.98 10.92 13.49
N HIS A 18 8.36 10.42 14.54
CA HIS A 18 7.49 11.19 15.45
C HIS A 18 8.16 11.48 16.81
N GLY A 19 9.48 11.71 16.81
CA GLY A 19 10.25 12.05 18.01
C GLY A 19 10.76 10.84 18.79
N VAL A 20 10.82 10.95 20.11
CA VAL A 20 11.29 9.87 21.00
C VAL A 20 10.19 8.82 21.10
N GLN A 21 10.54 7.55 20.90
CA GLN A 21 9.58 6.45 21.07
C GLN A 21 9.10 6.40 22.53
N GLN A 22 7.79 6.45 22.70
CA GLN A 22 7.12 6.22 23.97
C GLN A 22 7.25 4.76 24.38
N SER A 23 7.13 4.50 25.68
CA SER A 23 6.98 3.13 26.17
C SER A 23 5.60 2.57 25.77
N ILE A 24 5.50 1.24 25.66
CA ILE A 24 4.23 0.55 25.41
C ILE A 24 3.16 0.98 26.43
N ALA A 25 3.56 1.15 27.69
CA ALA A 25 2.64 1.55 28.75
C ALA A 25 2.11 2.98 28.58
N GLU A 26 2.93 3.90 28.07
CA GLU A 26 2.49 5.27 27.76
C GLU A 26 1.54 5.28 26.57
N SER A 27 1.89 4.60 25.47
CA SER A 27 1.03 4.54 24.28
C SER A 27 -0.34 3.90 24.59
N LEU A 28 -0.37 2.83 25.40
CA LEU A 28 -1.63 2.21 25.82
C LEU A 28 -2.46 3.11 26.74
N ARG A 29 -1.83 3.91 27.60
CA ARG A 29 -2.55 4.90 28.43
C ARG A 29 -3.13 6.01 27.57
N GLU A 30 -2.37 6.55 26.63
CA GLU A 30 -2.86 7.60 25.72
C GLU A 30 -4.04 7.11 24.88
N ILE A 31 -4.00 5.87 24.39
CA ILE A 31 -5.16 5.26 23.72
C ILE A 31 -6.32 5.18 24.69
N ALA A 32 -6.14 4.62 25.89
CA ALA A 32 -7.22 4.49 26.88
C ALA A 32 -7.82 5.85 27.29
N ASP A 33 -6.99 6.88 27.46
CA ASP A 33 -7.41 8.23 27.84
C ASP A 33 -8.14 8.96 26.69
N SER A 34 -7.98 8.52 25.44
CA SER A 34 -8.69 9.08 24.27
C SER A 34 -10.10 8.51 24.07
N LEU A 35 -10.43 7.44 24.79
CA LEU A 35 -11.70 6.71 24.68
C LEU A 35 -12.72 7.20 25.72
N ASP A 36 -14.01 7.04 25.44
CA ASP A 36 -15.08 7.44 26.36
C ASP A 36 -15.59 6.30 27.25
N GLY A 37 -15.11 5.07 27.00
CA GLY A 37 -15.42 3.87 27.77
C GLY A 37 -16.64 3.11 27.26
N SER A 38 -17.29 3.56 26.17
CA SER A 38 -18.39 2.85 25.53
C SER A 38 -17.93 1.82 24.48
N GLU A 39 -16.64 1.79 24.17
CA GLU A 39 -16.08 0.98 23.10
C GLU A 39 -16.09 -0.52 23.47
N GLY A 40 -16.75 -1.32 22.62
CA GLY A 40 -16.75 -2.77 22.71
C GLY A 40 -15.67 -3.41 21.84
N PRO A 41 -15.16 -4.60 22.20
CA PRO A 41 -14.27 -5.35 21.32
C PRO A 41 -15.05 -5.87 20.10
N ASP A 42 -14.35 -6.06 18.98
CA ASP A 42 -14.87 -6.85 17.87
C ASP A 42 -14.74 -8.35 18.14
N VAL A 43 -15.55 -9.15 17.46
CA VAL A 43 -15.46 -10.61 17.45
C VAL A 43 -15.43 -11.09 16.01
N TYR A 44 -14.26 -11.56 15.59
CA TYR A 44 -14.00 -12.02 14.22
C TYR A 44 -14.37 -10.97 13.15
N GLY A 45 -14.02 -9.71 13.39
CA GLY A 45 -14.25 -8.62 12.43
C GLY A 45 -15.68 -8.07 12.42
N VAL A 46 -16.45 -8.30 13.49
CA VAL A 46 -17.80 -7.76 13.67
C VAL A 46 -17.90 -7.07 15.03
N GLY A 47 -18.44 -5.85 15.05
CA GLY A 47 -18.62 -5.06 16.26
C GLY A 47 -18.69 -3.56 15.99
N ASP A 48 -19.53 -2.87 16.75
CA ASP A 48 -19.91 -1.47 16.51
C ASP A 48 -18.70 -0.51 16.37
N TYR A 49 -17.68 -0.68 17.21
CA TYR A 49 -16.48 0.17 17.16
C TYR A 49 -15.67 -0.03 15.86
N LEU A 50 -15.47 -1.28 15.45
CA LEU A 50 -14.76 -1.60 14.22
C LEU A 50 -15.56 -1.16 12.98
N GLU A 51 -16.86 -1.42 12.96
CA GLU A 51 -17.74 -1.04 11.85
C GLU A 51 -17.82 0.48 11.69
N ALA A 52 -17.86 1.24 12.80
CA ALA A 52 -17.79 2.70 12.76
C ALA A 52 -16.46 3.19 12.16
N PHE A 53 -15.33 2.58 12.55
CA PHE A 53 -14.02 2.89 11.98
C PHE A 53 -13.96 2.58 10.47
N GLU A 54 -14.44 1.41 10.05
CA GLU A 54 -14.50 1.04 8.64
C GLU A 54 -15.39 2.00 7.82
N ALA A 55 -16.53 2.40 8.38
CA ALA A 55 -17.43 3.37 7.74
C ALA A 55 -16.79 4.76 7.62
N GLU A 56 -16.08 5.23 8.65
CA GLU A 56 -15.33 6.49 8.62
C GLU A 56 -14.28 6.48 7.50
N VAL A 57 -13.45 5.43 7.44
CA VAL A 57 -12.41 5.27 6.41
C VAL A 57 -13.05 5.19 5.01
N ALA A 58 -14.13 4.42 4.84
CA ALA A 58 -14.85 4.32 3.58
C ALA A 58 -15.34 5.70 3.09
N ALA A 59 -15.93 6.50 3.99
CA ALA A 59 -16.39 7.85 3.71
C ALA A 59 -15.23 8.78 3.32
N GLN A 60 -14.11 8.72 4.04
CA GLN A 60 -12.93 9.54 3.76
C GLN A 60 -12.36 9.32 2.36
N PHE A 61 -12.37 8.07 1.87
CA PHE A 61 -11.87 7.72 0.54
C PHE A 61 -12.97 7.71 -0.55
N GLY A 62 -14.22 8.06 -0.21
CA GLY A 62 -15.35 8.03 -1.14
C GLY A 62 -15.60 6.63 -1.70
N LYS A 63 -15.41 5.59 -0.89
CA LYS A 63 -15.63 4.18 -1.24
C LYS A 63 -16.91 3.66 -0.59
N PRO A 64 -17.59 2.67 -1.19
CA PRO A 64 -18.85 2.14 -0.64
C PRO A 64 -18.65 1.36 0.66
N ALA A 65 -17.45 0.82 0.91
CA ALA A 65 -17.10 0.09 2.11
C ALA A 65 -15.56 0.09 2.29
N ALA A 66 -15.10 -0.18 3.51
CA ALA A 66 -13.73 -0.51 3.85
C ALA A 66 -13.72 -1.77 4.73
N VAL A 67 -12.56 -2.43 4.82
CA VAL A 67 -12.36 -3.58 5.70
C VAL A 67 -11.02 -3.39 6.40
N PHE A 68 -11.00 -3.46 7.72
CA PHE A 68 -9.78 -3.43 8.51
C PHE A 68 -8.98 -4.71 8.28
N MET A 69 -7.67 -4.53 8.09
CA MET A 69 -6.74 -5.65 7.90
C MET A 69 -5.57 -5.47 8.86
N PRO A 70 -5.05 -6.57 9.44
CA PRO A 70 -3.92 -6.50 10.37
C PRO A 70 -2.62 -6.02 9.71
N SER A 71 -2.53 -6.03 8.37
CA SER A 71 -1.37 -5.50 7.64
C SER A 71 -1.72 -5.10 6.20
N GLY A 72 -0.95 -4.17 5.65
CA GLY A 72 -1.01 -3.81 4.23
C GLY A 72 -0.59 -4.93 3.29
N THR A 73 0.31 -5.83 3.71
CA THR A 73 0.70 -7.03 2.95
C THR A 73 -0.49 -7.95 2.72
N MET A 74 -1.28 -8.23 3.76
CA MET A 74 -2.49 -9.04 3.60
C MET A 74 -3.54 -8.32 2.74
N ALA A 75 -3.80 -7.04 3.02
CA ALA A 75 -4.81 -6.25 2.30
C ALA A 75 -4.55 -6.19 0.78
N GLN A 76 -3.31 -5.89 0.38
CA GLN A 76 -2.96 -5.72 -1.03
C GLN A 76 -2.99 -7.05 -1.80
N GLN A 77 -2.56 -8.16 -1.18
CA GLN A 77 -2.63 -9.48 -1.82
C GLN A 77 -4.07 -9.94 -2.02
N ILE A 78 -4.96 -9.69 -1.04
CA ILE A 78 -6.40 -9.93 -1.19
C ILE A 78 -6.97 -9.11 -2.34
N ALA A 79 -6.67 -7.80 -2.39
CA ALA A 79 -7.14 -6.92 -3.45
C ALA A 79 -6.69 -7.41 -4.84
N LEU A 80 -5.40 -7.74 -5.00
CA LEU A 80 -4.87 -8.32 -6.23
C LEU A 80 -5.61 -9.60 -6.64
N ARG A 81 -5.81 -10.52 -5.69
CA ARG A 81 -6.49 -11.78 -5.98
C ARG A 81 -7.93 -11.58 -6.43
N VAL A 82 -8.68 -10.71 -5.74
CA VAL A 82 -10.07 -10.39 -6.09
C VAL A 82 -10.15 -9.81 -7.50
N TYR A 83 -9.30 -8.85 -7.83
CA TYR A 83 -9.31 -8.21 -9.15
C TYR A 83 -8.82 -9.13 -10.26
N CYS A 84 -7.80 -9.95 -10.03
CA CYS A 84 -7.37 -10.96 -10.99
C CYS A 84 -8.45 -12.02 -11.26
N ASP A 85 -9.22 -12.44 -10.25
CA ASP A 85 -10.35 -13.34 -10.44
C ASP A 85 -11.48 -12.69 -11.27
N GLN A 86 -11.78 -11.40 -11.01
CA GLN A 86 -12.77 -10.64 -11.78
C GLN A 86 -12.38 -10.47 -13.25
N THR A 87 -11.12 -10.14 -13.53
CA THR A 87 -10.62 -9.96 -14.90
C THR A 87 -10.23 -11.28 -15.58
N ARG A 88 -10.21 -12.39 -14.82
CA ARG A 88 -9.69 -13.71 -15.24
C ARG A 88 -8.28 -13.63 -15.81
N ASN A 89 -7.47 -12.71 -15.28
CA ASN A 89 -6.10 -12.45 -15.73
C ASN A 89 -5.19 -12.33 -14.51
N TYR A 90 -4.38 -13.36 -14.28
CA TYR A 90 -3.48 -13.48 -13.11
C TYR A 90 -2.15 -12.74 -13.34
N THR A 91 -2.21 -11.55 -13.92
CA THR A 91 -1.04 -10.70 -14.13
C THR A 91 -1.24 -9.33 -13.49
N VAL A 92 -0.17 -8.80 -12.88
CA VAL A 92 -0.14 -7.47 -12.27
C VAL A 92 0.92 -6.62 -12.96
N ALA A 93 0.60 -5.36 -13.27
CA ALA A 93 1.61 -4.38 -13.67
C ALA A 93 1.87 -3.42 -12.51
N MET A 94 3.10 -3.45 -11.98
CA MET A 94 3.53 -2.62 -10.86
C MET A 94 5.01 -2.27 -10.99
N HIS A 95 5.41 -1.15 -10.39
CA HIS A 95 6.82 -0.73 -10.40
C HIS A 95 7.71 -1.82 -9.77
N PRO A 96 8.93 -2.09 -10.30
CA PRO A 96 9.81 -3.15 -9.79
C PRO A 96 10.30 -2.94 -8.35
N SER A 97 10.14 -1.74 -7.81
CA SER A 97 10.41 -1.45 -6.39
C SER A 97 9.17 -1.48 -5.49
N ALA A 98 7.99 -1.88 -5.99
CA ALA A 98 6.79 -1.96 -5.18
C ALA A 98 6.98 -2.91 -3.98
N HIS A 99 6.34 -2.58 -2.84
CA HIS A 99 6.47 -3.35 -1.60
C HIS A 99 6.26 -4.86 -1.79
N LEU A 100 5.28 -5.25 -2.60
CA LEU A 100 4.94 -6.65 -2.91
C LEU A 100 6.09 -7.44 -3.56
N GLU A 101 7.01 -6.77 -4.25
CA GLU A 101 8.11 -7.40 -4.98
C GLU A 101 9.33 -7.68 -4.07
N PHE A 102 9.62 -6.82 -3.09
CA PHE A 102 10.87 -6.95 -2.31
C PHE A 102 10.66 -7.19 -0.81
N ALA A 103 9.52 -6.81 -0.25
CA ALA A 103 9.28 -6.82 1.19
C ALA A 103 8.29 -7.90 1.66
N GLU A 104 7.76 -8.71 0.74
CA GLU A 104 6.70 -9.68 1.05
C GLU A 104 7.04 -11.13 0.65
N HIS A 105 8.32 -11.42 0.43
CA HIS A 105 8.81 -12.75 0.04
C HIS A 105 8.08 -13.34 -1.18
N MET A 106 7.69 -12.48 -2.14
CA MET A 106 6.91 -12.85 -3.32
C MET A 106 5.56 -13.53 -2.98
N GLY A 107 4.93 -13.17 -1.86
CA GLY A 107 3.69 -13.79 -1.38
C GLY A 107 2.59 -13.86 -2.44
N TYR A 108 2.40 -12.79 -3.22
CA TYR A 108 1.42 -12.75 -4.31
C TYR A 108 1.67 -13.82 -5.39
N GLN A 109 2.94 -14.19 -5.64
CA GLN A 109 3.28 -15.26 -6.58
C GLN A 109 2.99 -16.63 -5.99
N PHE A 110 3.45 -16.87 -4.76
CA PHE A 110 3.38 -18.21 -4.15
C PHE A 110 1.99 -18.58 -3.64
N LEU A 111 1.23 -17.62 -3.08
CA LEU A 111 -0.09 -17.86 -2.51
C LEU A 111 -1.22 -17.76 -3.53
N HIS A 112 -1.01 -17.00 -4.61
CA HIS A 112 -2.08 -16.66 -5.57
C HIS A 112 -1.74 -16.95 -7.03
N ASN A 113 -0.51 -17.38 -7.34
CA ASN A 113 -0.05 -17.64 -8.71
C ASN A 113 -0.21 -16.42 -9.64
N ILE A 114 -0.12 -15.21 -9.08
CA ILE A 114 -0.17 -13.95 -9.82
C ILE A 114 1.25 -13.62 -10.29
N LYS A 115 1.40 -13.17 -11.54
CA LYS A 115 2.70 -12.86 -12.15
C LYS A 115 2.84 -11.36 -12.43
N ARG A 116 3.97 -10.77 -12.08
CA ARG A 116 4.25 -9.39 -12.47
C ARG A 116 4.66 -9.30 -13.94
N LEU A 117 4.05 -8.38 -14.69
CA LEU A 117 4.49 -8.00 -16.03
C LEU A 117 5.78 -7.16 -15.94
N GLN A 118 6.71 -7.44 -16.84
CA GLN A 118 7.98 -6.72 -16.91
C GLN A 118 7.84 -5.51 -17.83
N PHE A 119 8.23 -4.34 -17.35
CA PHE A 119 8.34 -3.13 -18.14
C PHE A 119 9.76 -3.03 -18.72
N GLY A 120 10.01 -3.74 -19.83
CA GLY A 120 11.35 -3.79 -20.44
C GLY A 120 12.46 -4.27 -19.50
N GLY A 121 13.67 -3.74 -19.67
CA GLY A 121 14.82 -4.00 -18.79
C GLY A 121 14.70 -3.26 -17.45
N PRO A 122 14.87 -3.92 -16.29
CA PRO A 122 14.75 -3.29 -14.97
C PRO A 122 15.59 -2.01 -14.79
N GLU A 123 16.75 -1.95 -15.44
CA GLU A 123 17.68 -0.82 -15.45
C GLU A 123 17.08 0.49 -15.98
N PHE A 124 16.02 0.44 -16.78
CA PHE A 124 15.43 1.64 -17.40
C PHE A 124 14.32 2.30 -16.57
N ILE A 125 13.80 1.61 -15.56
CA ILE A 125 12.61 2.04 -14.81
C ILE A 125 12.88 2.16 -13.33
N ARG A 126 13.86 1.43 -12.78
CA ARG A 126 14.11 1.35 -11.34
C ARG A 126 14.18 2.70 -10.61
N ASP A 127 14.66 3.75 -11.28
CA ASP A 127 14.94 5.06 -10.67
C ASP A 127 13.97 6.17 -11.12
N ARG A 128 12.82 5.82 -11.72
CA ARG A 128 11.79 6.79 -12.14
C ARG A 128 10.37 6.24 -11.95
N LEU A 129 9.39 7.13 -12.01
CA LEU A 129 7.98 6.73 -12.00
C LEU A 129 7.58 6.04 -13.32
N LEU A 130 6.62 5.14 -13.24
CA LEU A 130 5.94 4.59 -14.42
C LEU A 130 5.09 5.68 -15.08
N THR A 131 5.15 5.77 -16.40
CA THR A 131 4.30 6.65 -17.21
C THR A 131 3.24 5.85 -17.96
N LEU A 132 2.26 6.53 -18.56
CA LEU A 132 1.28 5.89 -19.42
C LEU A 132 1.95 5.14 -20.59
N GLU A 133 3.02 5.68 -21.17
CA GLU A 133 3.78 5.04 -22.24
C GLU A 133 4.36 3.68 -21.82
N ASP A 134 4.81 3.55 -20.57
CA ASP A 134 5.30 2.27 -20.05
C ASP A 134 4.20 1.21 -20.05
N PHE A 135 2.98 1.59 -19.65
CA PHE A 135 1.82 0.71 -19.68
C PHE A 135 1.37 0.38 -21.11
N LEU A 136 1.41 1.35 -22.03
CA LEU A 136 1.08 1.14 -23.45
C LEU A 136 2.12 0.27 -24.16
N ALA A 137 3.38 0.33 -23.72
CA ALA A 137 4.46 -0.50 -24.24
C ALA A 137 4.44 -1.94 -23.72
N LEU A 138 3.58 -2.26 -22.74
CA LEU A 138 3.36 -3.64 -22.32
C LEU A 138 2.82 -4.45 -23.51
N GLY A 139 3.53 -5.53 -23.87
CA GLY A 139 3.07 -6.46 -24.91
C GLY A 139 1.82 -7.27 -24.53
N ALA A 140 1.20 -6.99 -23.39
CA ALA A 140 0.01 -7.64 -22.88
C ALA A 140 -0.80 -6.67 -21.99
N VAL A 141 -2.10 -6.90 -21.91
CA VAL A 141 -2.99 -6.17 -21.00
C VAL A 141 -2.90 -6.82 -19.61
N PRO A 142 -2.51 -6.09 -18.54
CA PRO A 142 -2.49 -6.64 -17.19
C PRO A 142 -3.91 -6.91 -16.66
N GLY A 143 -4.02 -7.82 -15.69
CA GLY A 143 -5.28 -8.06 -14.98
C GLY A 143 -5.60 -7.02 -13.91
N VAL A 144 -4.58 -6.30 -13.43
CA VAL A 144 -4.66 -5.24 -12.42
C VAL A 144 -3.37 -4.41 -12.46
N ILE A 145 -3.45 -3.11 -12.14
CA ILE A 145 -2.26 -2.27 -11.95
C ILE A 145 -2.15 -1.79 -10.49
N ILE A 146 -0.92 -1.59 -10.01
CA ILE A 146 -0.67 -0.96 -8.71
C ILE A 146 0.24 0.27 -8.90
N LEU A 147 -0.19 1.39 -8.31
CA LEU A 147 0.59 2.61 -8.18
C LEU A 147 0.80 2.94 -6.70
N GLU A 148 2.05 3.22 -6.31
CA GLU A 148 2.42 3.65 -4.96
C GLU A 148 2.59 5.18 -4.94
N LEU A 149 1.83 5.87 -4.08
CA LEU A 149 1.79 7.34 -4.03
C LEU A 149 2.01 7.83 -2.58
N PRO A 150 3.09 8.58 -2.29
CA PRO A 150 4.27 8.75 -3.13
C PRO A 150 5.09 7.46 -3.24
N ALA A 151 5.89 7.31 -4.29
CA ALA A 151 6.76 6.15 -4.47
C ALA A 151 7.94 6.22 -3.49
N ARG A 152 7.79 5.60 -2.31
CA ARG A 152 8.77 5.69 -1.21
C ARG A 152 10.16 5.18 -1.60
N PRO A 153 10.33 4.07 -2.33
CA PRO A 153 11.65 3.60 -2.76
C PRO A 153 12.40 4.59 -3.66
N LEU A 154 11.68 5.50 -4.33
CA LEU A 154 12.25 6.54 -5.20
C LEU A 154 12.51 7.87 -4.48
N GLY A 155 12.46 7.86 -3.15
CA GLY A 155 12.59 9.08 -2.35
C GLY A 155 11.29 9.87 -2.19
N GLY A 156 10.14 9.24 -2.46
CA GLY A 156 8.84 9.86 -2.28
C GLY A 156 8.38 10.71 -3.48
N LEU A 157 8.73 10.30 -4.70
CA LEU A 157 8.28 10.98 -5.91
C LEU A 157 6.77 10.79 -6.13
N LEU A 158 6.15 11.80 -6.74
CA LEU A 158 4.76 11.79 -7.20
C LEU A 158 4.70 12.09 -8.69
N PRO A 159 3.80 11.44 -9.45
CA PRO A 159 3.49 11.85 -10.81
C PRO A 159 2.78 13.21 -10.79
N ALA A 160 2.77 13.92 -11.92
CA ALA A 160 1.85 15.04 -12.04
C ALA A 160 0.40 14.52 -11.95
N TRP A 161 -0.50 15.37 -11.46
CA TRP A 161 -1.91 14.98 -11.33
C TRP A 161 -2.51 14.50 -12.66
N GLN A 162 -2.20 15.18 -13.76
CA GLN A 162 -2.70 14.81 -15.07
C GLN A 162 -2.18 13.44 -15.53
N ASP A 163 -0.91 13.12 -15.29
CA ASP A 163 -0.35 11.81 -15.63
C ASP A 163 -1.09 10.67 -14.88
N LEU A 164 -1.45 10.90 -13.61
CA LEU A 164 -2.23 9.95 -12.82
C LEU A 164 -3.65 9.77 -13.37
N VAL A 165 -4.30 10.87 -13.78
CA VAL A 165 -5.61 10.84 -14.42
C VAL A 165 -5.55 10.07 -15.75
N ASP A 166 -4.54 10.33 -16.58
CA ASP A 166 -4.37 9.69 -17.88
C ASP A 166 -4.17 8.17 -17.74
N ILE A 167 -3.38 7.73 -16.75
CA ILE A 167 -3.23 6.30 -16.41
C ILE A 167 -4.58 5.72 -15.93
N SER A 168 -5.31 6.43 -15.07
CA SER A 168 -6.60 5.97 -14.54
C SER A 168 -7.65 5.81 -15.64
N ASP A 169 -7.76 6.79 -16.54
CA ASP A 169 -8.71 6.78 -17.64
C ASP A 169 -8.38 5.70 -18.67
N TRP A 170 -7.09 5.51 -18.98
CA TRP A 170 -6.63 4.39 -19.81
C TRP A 170 -6.99 3.04 -19.19
N ALA A 171 -6.69 2.84 -17.90
CA ALA A 171 -6.99 1.59 -17.19
C ALA A 171 -8.49 1.30 -17.21
N ARG A 172 -9.31 2.31 -16.90
CA ARG A 172 -10.78 2.22 -16.95
C ARG A 172 -11.29 1.87 -18.35
N ALA A 173 -10.77 2.51 -19.39
CA ALA A 173 -11.15 2.23 -20.77
C ALA A 173 -10.79 0.81 -21.22
N LYS A 174 -9.79 0.18 -20.60
CA LYS A 174 -9.38 -1.21 -20.85
C LYS A 174 -10.02 -2.22 -19.91
N GLY A 175 -10.83 -1.78 -18.95
CA GLY A 175 -11.40 -2.65 -17.92
C GLY A 175 -10.35 -3.22 -16.96
N ILE A 176 -9.26 -2.49 -16.77
CA ILE A 176 -8.18 -2.85 -15.84
C ILE A 176 -8.46 -2.16 -14.51
N PRO A 177 -8.65 -2.91 -13.41
CA PRO A 177 -8.77 -2.36 -12.07
C PRO A 177 -7.45 -1.80 -11.54
#